data_AF-A0A2P5HID9-F1
#
_entry.id   AF-A0A2P5HID9-F1
#
_cell.length_a   1.000
_cell.length_b   1.000
_cell.length_c   1.000
_cell.angle_alpha   90.00
_cell.angle_beta   90.00
_cell.angle_gamma   90.00
#
_symmetry.space_group_name_H-M   'P 1'
#
loop_
_entity.id
_entity.type
_entity.pdbx_description
1 polymer ?
#
loop_
_entity_poly.entity_id
_entity_poly.type
_entity_poly.pdbx_seq_one_letter_code
_entity_poly.pdbx_strand_id
1 'polypeptide(L)'
;MVIVLPKTMRESAEWADWRDEKLASLPEDAPVRERNKCGPPTPFYANGYLKPDRFYNGLADVVGYWAEMRIFGGAVLFDRGETEDQCNGIYIHRTAAPKTLAPPTEKQFHDLITFLISPSSDSTTRCPLPIEVTVENKWRWDPYDGMTEHHIFKFRQEIPEDQPRTRCIRRTIDWPEIVEYEALREEYRKKEAGEPSDVEGARKRLAQVITPSSIYWDGFSESEMLEIQPDERKRGRPPYFFDP
;
A
#
# COMPACT_ATOMS: atom_id res chain seq x y z
N MET A 1 -32.68 -16.45 -16.74
CA MET A 1 -32.41 -15.34 -17.67
C MET A 1 -30.93 -15.07 -17.63
N VAL A 2 -30.17 -15.60 -18.61
CA VAL A 2 -28.70 -15.47 -18.65
C VAL A 2 -28.39 -14.17 -19.38
N ILE A 3 -27.89 -13.17 -18.65
CA ILE A 3 -27.38 -11.95 -19.25
C ILE A 3 -26.00 -12.27 -19.79
N VAL A 4 -25.91 -12.51 -21.10
CA VAL A 4 -24.62 -12.63 -21.80
C VAL A 4 -24.12 -11.22 -22.02
N LEU A 5 -23.18 -10.76 -21.19
CA LEU A 5 -22.48 -9.50 -21.45
C LEU A 5 -21.41 -9.74 -22.55
N PRO A 6 -21.34 -8.88 -23.57
CA PRO A 6 -20.36 -9.02 -24.64
C PRO A 6 -18.93 -8.86 -24.09
N LYS A 7 -18.03 -9.73 -24.54
CA LYS A 7 -16.65 -9.88 -24.05
C LYS A 7 -15.69 -8.72 -24.38
N THR A 8 -16.17 -7.65 -25.00
CA THR A 8 -15.38 -6.46 -25.34
C THR A 8 -16.28 -5.23 -25.31
N MET A 9 -16.35 -4.56 -24.16
CA MET A 9 -16.77 -3.15 -24.14
C MET A 9 -15.57 -2.33 -24.60
N ARG A 10 -15.68 -1.77 -25.82
CA ARG A 10 -14.77 -0.71 -26.31
C ARG A 10 -14.71 0.39 -25.25
N GLU A 11 -13.54 1.01 -25.05
CA GLU A 11 -13.48 2.39 -24.52
C GLU A 11 -14.60 3.17 -25.20
N SER A 12 -15.54 3.76 -24.44
CA SER A 12 -16.62 4.51 -25.08
C SER A 12 -15.98 5.63 -25.89
N ALA A 13 -16.38 5.79 -27.15
CA ALA A 13 -15.81 6.85 -28.00
C ALA A 13 -15.88 8.22 -27.31
N GLU A 14 -16.96 8.46 -26.58
CA GLU A 14 -17.18 9.64 -25.74
C GLU A 14 -16.09 9.86 -24.66
N TRP A 15 -15.53 8.78 -24.10
CA TRP A 15 -14.44 8.86 -23.15
C TRP A 15 -13.15 9.32 -23.86
N ALA A 16 -12.88 8.77 -25.06
CA ALA A 16 -11.67 9.06 -25.83
C ALA A 16 -11.64 10.50 -26.26
N ASP A 17 -12.76 10.94 -26.82
CA ASP A 17 -12.98 12.31 -27.22
C ASP A 17 -12.81 13.28 -26.03
N TRP A 18 -13.32 12.93 -24.84
CA TRP A 18 -13.19 13.76 -23.64
C TRP A 18 -11.74 13.88 -23.13
N ARG A 19 -10.97 12.79 -23.06
CA ARG A 19 -9.56 12.87 -22.59
C ARG A 19 -8.71 13.60 -23.62
N ASP A 20 -8.95 13.38 -24.90
CA ASP A 20 -8.23 14.05 -25.98
C ASP A 20 -8.52 15.55 -25.95
N GLU A 21 -9.79 15.96 -25.76
CA GLU A 21 -10.16 17.36 -25.55
C GLU A 21 -9.49 17.92 -24.28
N LYS A 22 -9.49 17.18 -23.17
CA LYS A 22 -8.84 17.63 -21.93
C LYS A 22 -7.32 17.73 -22.06
N LEU A 23 -6.67 16.79 -22.73
CA LEU A 23 -5.23 16.82 -22.98
C LEU A 23 -4.87 17.96 -23.94
N ALA A 24 -5.69 18.20 -24.96
CA ALA A 24 -5.54 19.34 -25.88
C ALA A 24 -5.76 20.69 -25.20
N SER A 25 -6.54 20.73 -24.10
CA SER A 25 -6.75 21.94 -23.30
C SER A 25 -5.60 22.30 -22.35
N LEU A 26 -4.62 21.39 -22.19
CA LEU A 26 -3.45 21.64 -21.36
C LEU A 26 -2.35 22.36 -22.17
N PRO A 27 -1.58 23.27 -21.53
CA PRO A 27 -0.36 23.82 -22.12
C PRO A 27 0.58 22.73 -22.62
N GLU A 28 1.30 22.97 -23.72
CA GLU A 28 2.21 21.99 -24.31
C GLU A 28 3.35 21.61 -23.32
N ASP A 29 3.72 22.52 -22.42
CA ASP A 29 4.69 22.32 -21.34
C ASP A 29 4.06 21.88 -20.01
N ALA A 30 2.75 21.57 -19.99
CA ALA A 30 2.06 21.20 -18.77
C ALA A 30 2.77 20.03 -18.07
N PRO A 31 3.08 20.18 -16.77
CA PRO A 31 3.83 19.17 -16.05
C PRO A 31 3.09 17.84 -16.06
N VAL A 32 3.83 16.72 -16.12
CA VAL A 32 3.27 15.35 -16.21
C VAL A 32 2.17 15.10 -15.16
N ARG A 33 2.28 15.71 -13.98
CA ARG A 33 1.26 15.64 -12.91
C ARG A 33 -0.12 16.20 -13.31
N GLU A 34 -0.18 17.21 -14.18
CA GLU A 34 -1.42 17.84 -14.66
C GLU A 34 -2.03 17.03 -15.79
N ARG A 35 -1.19 16.49 -16.68
CA ARG A 35 -1.61 15.49 -17.67
C ARG A 35 -2.16 14.22 -17.00
N ASN A 36 -1.55 13.78 -15.90
CA ASN A 36 -2.01 12.64 -15.09
C ASN A 36 -3.30 12.93 -14.30
N LYS A 37 -3.71 14.20 -14.15
CA LYS A 37 -5.00 14.58 -13.54
C LYS A 37 -6.17 14.56 -14.52
N CYS A 38 -5.93 14.33 -15.81
CA CYS A 38 -6.96 14.05 -16.82
C CYS A 38 -7.55 12.63 -16.66
N GLY A 39 -7.73 12.18 -15.42
CA GLY A 39 -8.51 10.98 -15.12
C GLY A 39 -9.99 11.24 -15.46
N PRO A 40 -10.75 10.21 -15.86
CA PRO A 40 -12.16 10.37 -16.18
C PRO A 40 -12.90 11.10 -15.04
N PRO A 41 -13.88 11.97 -15.35
CA PRO A 41 -14.64 12.75 -14.37
C PRO A 41 -15.70 11.86 -13.69
N THR A 42 -15.32 10.63 -13.39
CA THR A 42 -16.16 9.62 -12.80
C THR A 42 -15.80 9.47 -11.33
N PRO A 43 -16.79 9.29 -10.44
CA PRO A 43 -16.48 8.91 -9.08
C PRO A 43 -15.67 7.61 -9.05
N PHE A 44 -15.83 6.70 -10.04
CA PHE A 44 -15.19 5.37 -10.17
C PHE A 44 -13.69 5.39 -10.52
N TYR A 45 -12.97 6.44 -10.17
CA TYR A 45 -11.55 6.61 -10.47
C TYR A 45 -10.67 6.18 -9.29
N ALA A 46 -9.88 5.12 -9.48
CA ALA A 46 -8.87 4.66 -8.51
C ALA A 46 -7.46 4.70 -9.14
N ASN A 47 -6.74 5.80 -8.95
CA ASN A 47 -5.43 6.03 -9.59
C ASN A 47 -4.43 4.89 -9.31
N GLY A 48 -3.96 4.19 -10.34
CA GLY A 48 -3.12 2.98 -10.21
C GLY A 48 -3.84 1.66 -10.52
N TYR A 49 -5.18 1.65 -10.54
CA TYR A 49 -6.01 0.48 -10.86
C TYR A 49 -6.94 0.76 -12.06
N LEU A 50 -6.41 1.43 -13.09
CA LEU A 50 -7.21 2.02 -14.18
C LEU A 50 -7.01 1.38 -15.55
N LYS A 51 -6.26 0.28 -15.65
CA LYS A 51 -6.00 -0.40 -16.93
C LYS A 51 -6.99 -1.56 -17.10
N PRO A 52 -8.26 -1.32 -17.54
CA PRO A 52 -9.26 -2.37 -17.67
C PRO A 52 -8.78 -3.50 -18.58
N ASP A 53 -7.99 -3.20 -19.62
CA ASP A 53 -7.48 -4.20 -20.55
C ASP A 53 -6.58 -5.26 -19.90
N ARG A 54 -6.05 -4.97 -18.70
CA ARG A 54 -5.27 -5.93 -17.93
C ARG A 54 -6.15 -6.90 -17.15
N PHE A 55 -7.40 -6.54 -16.87
CA PHE A 55 -8.27 -7.33 -16.01
C PHE A 55 -9.22 -8.23 -16.80
N TYR A 56 -9.49 -9.44 -16.30
CA TYR A 56 -10.29 -10.43 -17.01
C TYR A 56 -11.74 -9.95 -17.25
N ASN A 57 -12.34 -9.23 -16.28
CA ASN A 57 -13.67 -8.64 -16.43
C ASN A 57 -13.62 -7.16 -16.83
N GLY A 58 -12.46 -6.66 -17.24
CA GLY A 58 -12.29 -5.30 -17.72
C GLY A 58 -12.69 -4.24 -16.70
N LEU A 59 -13.62 -3.37 -17.09
CA LEU A 59 -14.09 -2.25 -16.29
C LEU A 59 -14.79 -2.68 -14.98
N ALA A 60 -15.38 -3.88 -14.93
CA ALA A 60 -16.03 -4.36 -13.71
C ALA A 60 -15.02 -4.54 -12.56
N ASP A 61 -13.83 -5.04 -12.86
CA ASP A 61 -12.76 -5.21 -11.88
C ASP A 61 -12.24 -3.84 -11.40
N VAL A 62 -12.15 -2.85 -12.31
CA VAL A 62 -11.81 -1.45 -11.98
C VAL A 62 -12.83 -0.82 -11.03
N VAL A 63 -14.13 -1.03 -11.27
CA VAL A 63 -15.21 -0.56 -10.37
C VAL A 63 -15.11 -1.23 -8.99
N GLY A 64 -14.69 -2.49 -8.94
CA GLY A 64 -14.37 -3.19 -7.70
C GLY A 64 -13.34 -2.45 -6.85
N TYR A 65 -12.20 -2.03 -7.44
CA TYR A 65 -11.20 -1.24 -6.73
C TYR A 65 -11.75 0.09 -6.23
N TRP A 66 -12.58 0.77 -7.01
CA TRP A 66 -13.23 1.96 -6.53
C TRP A 66 -14.09 1.68 -5.29
N ALA A 67 -14.89 0.61 -5.31
CA ALA A 67 -15.74 0.24 -4.19
C ALA A 67 -14.90 -0.03 -2.94
N GLU A 68 -13.76 -0.72 -3.09
CA GLU A 68 -12.82 -0.97 -1.99
C GLU A 68 -12.24 0.32 -1.41
N MET A 69 -11.88 1.29 -2.26
CA MET A 69 -11.43 2.61 -1.78
C MET A 69 -12.48 3.31 -0.91
N ARG A 70 -13.78 3.06 -1.15
CA ARG A 70 -14.88 3.65 -0.37
C ARG A 70 -15.24 2.84 0.86
N ILE A 71 -15.22 1.51 0.76
CA ILE A 71 -15.64 0.60 1.83
C ILE A 71 -14.49 0.37 2.79
N PHE A 72 -13.32 -0.04 2.31
CA PHE A 72 -12.17 -0.40 3.13
C PHE A 72 -11.19 0.76 3.35
N GLY A 73 -11.32 1.86 2.60
CA GLY A 73 -10.41 3.01 2.67
C GLY A 73 -9.19 2.91 1.75
N GLY A 74 -9.07 1.81 0.99
CA GLY A 74 -8.04 1.56 0.00
C GLY A 74 -8.30 0.26 -0.78
N ALA A 75 -7.48 -0.02 -1.80
CA ALA A 75 -7.47 -1.33 -2.45
C ALA A 75 -6.94 -2.37 -1.46
N VAL A 76 -7.63 -3.49 -1.36
CA VAL A 76 -7.22 -4.60 -0.48
C VAL A 76 -6.35 -5.55 -1.28
N LEU A 77 -5.12 -5.75 -0.81
CA LEU A 77 -4.12 -6.64 -1.41
C LEU A 77 -3.77 -7.75 -0.43
N PHE A 78 -3.20 -8.84 -0.96
CA PHE A 78 -2.84 -10.01 -0.18
C PHE A 78 -1.38 -10.34 -0.41
N ASP A 79 -0.70 -10.76 0.65
CA ASP A 79 0.58 -11.44 0.49
C ASP A 79 0.30 -12.86 0.01
N ARG A 80 0.63 -13.10 -1.26
CA ARG A 80 0.36 -14.35 -1.96
C ARG A 80 1.45 -15.40 -1.75
N GLY A 81 2.53 -15.08 -1.04
CA GLY A 81 3.69 -15.93 -0.89
C GLY A 81 4.37 -16.27 -2.23
N GLU A 82 5.44 -17.06 -2.16
CA GLU A 82 6.22 -17.44 -3.35
C GLU A 82 5.42 -18.29 -4.36
N THR A 83 4.44 -19.06 -3.87
CA THR A 83 3.57 -19.89 -4.70
C THR A 83 2.39 -19.12 -5.31
N GLU A 84 2.23 -17.85 -4.94
CA GLU A 84 1.19 -16.92 -5.37
C GLU A 84 -0.27 -17.35 -5.06
N ASP A 85 -0.46 -18.41 -4.27
CA ASP A 85 -1.76 -18.96 -3.88
C ASP A 85 -2.06 -18.80 -2.37
N GLN A 86 -1.11 -18.22 -1.62
CA GLN A 86 -1.23 -18.04 -0.18
C GLN A 86 -1.99 -16.74 0.16
N CYS A 87 -2.24 -16.55 1.45
CA CYS A 87 -2.84 -15.34 2.01
C CYS A 87 -2.17 -15.05 3.35
N ASN A 88 -0.86 -14.78 3.32
CA ASN A 88 -0.02 -14.61 4.51
C ASN A 88 -0.20 -13.24 5.18
N GLY A 89 -1.00 -12.35 4.61
CA GLY A 89 -1.24 -11.02 5.13
C GLY A 89 -2.19 -10.22 4.26
N ILE A 90 -2.78 -9.18 4.84
CA ILE A 90 -3.71 -8.26 4.18
C ILE A 90 -3.11 -6.86 4.20
N TYR A 91 -3.15 -6.16 3.07
CA TYR A 91 -2.57 -4.83 2.92
C TYR A 91 -3.58 -3.87 2.29
N ILE A 92 -3.53 -2.61 2.71
CA ILE A 92 -4.34 -1.53 2.17
C ILE A 92 -3.44 -0.60 1.36
N HIS A 93 -3.77 -0.43 0.07
CA HIS A 93 -3.11 0.53 -0.81
C HIS A 93 -4.03 1.71 -1.10
N ARG A 94 -3.59 2.92 -0.75
CA ARG A 94 -4.31 4.16 -1.08
C ARG A 94 -3.63 4.86 -2.25
N THR A 95 -4.46 5.40 -3.14
CA THR A 95 -4.00 6.02 -4.39
C THR A 95 -3.62 7.49 -4.22
N ALA A 96 -4.00 8.11 -3.09
CA ALA A 96 -3.76 9.52 -2.78
C ALA A 96 -2.59 9.71 -1.79
N ALA A 97 -2.82 9.40 -0.52
CA ALA A 97 -1.82 9.36 0.55
C ALA A 97 -2.40 8.58 1.74
N PRO A 98 -1.57 7.87 2.53
CA PRO A 98 -0.22 7.44 2.18
C PRO A 98 -0.20 6.50 0.97
N LYS A 99 0.88 6.56 0.18
CA LYS A 99 0.99 5.85 -1.10
C LYS A 99 1.71 4.51 -1.01
N THR A 100 2.31 4.19 0.12
CA THR A 100 2.83 2.86 0.44
C THR A 100 1.71 1.88 0.75
N LEU A 101 1.95 0.59 0.53
CA LEU A 101 1.09 -0.46 1.06
C LEU A 101 1.28 -0.53 2.58
N ALA A 102 0.20 -0.75 3.31
CA ALA A 102 0.28 -0.90 4.75
C ALA A 102 -0.71 -1.96 5.24
N PRO A 103 -0.30 -2.87 6.13
CA PRO A 103 -1.22 -3.75 6.81
C PRO A 103 -2.06 -2.92 7.80
N PRO A 104 -3.32 -3.31 8.07
CA PRO A 104 -4.08 -2.75 9.19
C PRO A 104 -3.29 -2.92 10.48
N THR A 105 -3.36 -1.98 11.42
CA THR A 105 -2.78 -2.18 12.76
C THR A 105 -3.45 -3.35 13.46
N GLU A 106 -2.82 -3.92 14.49
CA GLU A 106 -3.41 -5.00 15.30
C GLU A 106 -4.82 -4.62 15.79
N LYS A 107 -4.97 -3.38 16.27
CA LYS A 107 -6.27 -2.84 16.70
C LYS A 107 -7.27 -2.78 15.54
N GLN A 108 -6.87 -2.23 14.39
CA GLN A 108 -7.75 -2.12 13.22
C GLN A 108 -8.19 -3.50 12.71
N PHE A 109 -7.27 -4.46 12.71
CA PHE A 109 -7.55 -5.84 12.33
C PHE A 109 -8.51 -6.49 13.33
N HIS A 110 -8.25 -6.39 14.63
CA HIS A 110 -9.13 -6.93 15.66
C HIS A 110 -10.53 -6.31 15.61
N ASP A 111 -10.63 -4.97 15.54
CA ASP A 111 -11.91 -4.27 15.42
C ASP A 111 -12.70 -4.74 14.19
N LEU A 112 -12.03 -4.94 13.04
CA LEU A 112 -12.63 -5.47 11.82
C LEU A 112 -13.18 -6.89 12.03
N ILE A 113 -12.37 -7.79 12.57
CA ILE A 113 -12.79 -9.18 12.82
C ILE A 113 -13.96 -9.21 13.80
N THR A 114 -13.89 -8.48 14.91
CA THR A 114 -14.97 -8.36 15.90
C THR A 114 -16.25 -7.87 15.24
N PHE A 115 -16.18 -6.84 14.39
CA PHE A 115 -17.34 -6.32 13.67
C PHE A 115 -17.96 -7.37 12.72
N LEU A 116 -17.15 -8.10 11.97
CA LEU A 116 -17.61 -9.10 10.99
C LEU A 116 -18.28 -10.32 11.65
N ILE A 117 -17.84 -10.72 12.84
CA ILE A 117 -18.40 -11.88 13.57
C ILE A 117 -19.49 -11.50 14.58
N SER A 118 -19.69 -10.21 14.84
CA SER A 118 -20.71 -9.74 15.79
C SER A 118 -22.12 -10.06 15.29
N PRO A 119 -23.04 -10.52 16.17
CA PRO A 119 -24.43 -10.71 15.79
C PRO A 119 -25.06 -9.39 15.33
N SER A 120 -25.86 -9.41 14.27
CA SER A 120 -26.47 -8.19 13.70
C SER A 120 -27.40 -7.41 14.65
N SER A 121 -27.75 -7.98 15.80
CA SER A 121 -28.58 -7.34 16.84
C SER A 121 -27.81 -6.49 17.84
N ASP A 122 -26.47 -6.60 17.89
CA ASP A 122 -25.65 -5.81 18.82
C ASP A 122 -25.42 -4.40 18.26
N SER A 123 -26.36 -3.50 18.58
CA SER A 123 -26.31 -2.07 18.22
C SER A 123 -25.13 -1.27 18.80
N THR A 124 -24.28 -1.91 19.60
CA THR A 124 -23.13 -1.28 20.27
C THR A 124 -21.84 -1.35 19.45
N THR A 125 -21.72 -2.30 18.51
CA THR A 125 -20.51 -2.46 17.70
C THR A 125 -20.47 -1.40 16.60
N ARG A 126 -19.60 -0.40 16.77
CA ARG A 126 -19.38 0.63 15.74
C ARG A 126 -18.69 0.00 14.53
N CYS A 127 -19.10 0.41 13.33
CA CYS A 127 -18.45 0.01 12.09
C CYS A 127 -16.99 0.51 12.07
N PRO A 128 -15.99 -0.36 11.93
CA PRO A 128 -14.57 0.02 11.91
C PRO A 128 -14.10 0.45 10.52
N LEU A 129 -15.00 0.50 9.54
CA LEU A 129 -14.72 0.84 8.16
C LEU A 129 -15.11 2.31 7.85
N PRO A 130 -14.36 3.01 6.98
CA PRO A 130 -13.13 2.55 6.29
C PRO A 130 -11.90 2.48 7.20
N ILE A 131 -10.94 1.62 6.85
CA ILE A 131 -9.65 1.56 7.56
C ILE A 131 -8.80 2.75 7.13
N GLU A 132 -8.48 3.61 8.09
CA GLU A 132 -7.57 4.73 7.86
C GLU A 132 -6.12 4.31 8.06
N VAL A 133 -5.34 4.37 6.99
CA VAL A 133 -3.90 4.14 7.07
C VAL A 133 -3.20 5.41 7.58
N THR A 134 -2.62 5.32 8.78
CA THR A 134 -1.93 6.43 9.49
C THR A 134 -0.48 6.05 9.82
N VAL A 135 0.25 6.91 10.54
CA VAL A 135 1.67 6.64 10.90
C VAL A 135 1.84 5.45 11.85
N GLU A 136 0.76 5.02 12.49
CA GLU A 136 0.65 3.88 13.39
C GLU A 136 0.65 2.55 12.62
N ASN A 137 0.30 2.57 11.34
CA ASN A 137 0.56 1.45 10.43
C ASN A 137 2.06 1.46 10.08
N LYS A 138 2.88 0.84 10.93
CA LYS A 138 4.33 0.97 10.87
C LYS A 138 4.98 0.23 9.69
N TRP A 139 4.52 -0.98 9.38
CA TRP A 139 5.09 -1.80 8.31
C TRP A 139 4.67 -1.28 6.94
N ARG A 140 5.53 -0.53 6.28
CA ARG A 140 5.25 0.07 4.97
C ARG A 140 5.95 -0.67 3.88
N TRP A 141 5.24 -0.89 2.78
CA TRP A 141 5.83 -1.47 1.58
C TRP A 141 5.76 -0.47 0.42
N ASP A 142 6.85 -0.35 -0.33
CA ASP A 142 6.78 0.31 -1.62
C ASP A 142 5.80 -0.46 -2.52
N PRO A 143 4.86 0.20 -3.22
CA PRO A 143 3.89 -0.50 -4.05
C PRO A 143 4.51 -1.32 -5.17
N TYR A 144 5.61 -0.85 -5.77
CA TYR A 144 6.27 -1.58 -6.85
C TYR A 144 6.97 -2.80 -6.28
N ASP A 145 7.92 -2.59 -5.35
CA ASP A 145 8.71 -3.69 -4.78
C ASP A 145 7.81 -4.70 -4.06
N GLY A 146 6.79 -4.22 -3.33
CA GLY A 146 5.80 -5.06 -2.67
C GLY A 146 5.06 -5.98 -3.62
N MET A 147 4.70 -5.49 -4.81
CA MET A 147 3.99 -6.28 -5.83
C MET A 147 4.93 -7.18 -6.64
N THR A 148 6.13 -6.71 -7.02
CA THR A 148 7.04 -7.43 -7.91
C THR A 148 7.95 -8.42 -7.20
N GLU A 149 8.52 -8.03 -6.05
CA GLU A 149 9.53 -8.82 -5.34
C GLU A 149 8.97 -9.55 -4.12
N HIS A 150 7.83 -9.10 -3.59
CA HIS A 150 7.26 -9.62 -2.33
C HIS A 150 5.85 -10.19 -2.45
N HIS A 151 5.35 -10.33 -3.68
CA HIS A 151 4.08 -10.99 -3.99
C HIS A 151 2.84 -10.41 -3.26
N ILE A 152 2.85 -9.11 -2.96
CA ILE A 152 1.72 -8.40 -2.33
C ILE A 152 0.79 -7.86 -3.42
N PHE A 153 -0.15 -8.67 -3.89
CA PHE A 153 -1.14 -8.29 -4.89
C PHE A 153 -2.43 -9.10 -4.76
N LYS A 154 -3.55 -8.59 -5.26
CA LYS A 154 -4.77 -9.41 -5.34
C LYS A 154 -4.78 -10.25 -6.61
N PHE A 155 -4.48 -9.64 -7.75
CA PHE A 155 -4.32 -10.30 -9.03
C PHE A 155 -3.00 -9.94 -9.69
N ARG A 156 -2.38 -10.89 -10.39
CA ARG A 156 -1.09 -10.71 -11.06
C ARG A 156 -1.09 -9.55 -12.07
N GLN A 157 -2.26 -9.25 -12.62
CA GLN A 157 -2.48 -8.18 -13.58
C GLN A 157 -2.41 -6.77 -12.96
N GLU A 158 -2.33 -6.67 -11.63
CA GLU A 158 -2.06 -5.42 -10.91
C GLU A 158 -0.58 -5.06 -10.92
N ILE A 159 0.30 -6.06 -10.99
CA ILE A 159 1.75 -5.86 -10.92
C ILE A 159 2.16 -4.87 -12.01
N PRO A 160 2.78 -3.73 -11.68
CA PRO A 160 3.20 -2.77 -12.69
C PRO A 160 4.22 -3.38 -13.66
N GLU A 161 4.06 -3.13 -14.96
CA GLU A 161 5.03 -3.58 -15.99
C GLU A 161 6.31 -2.75 -15.96
N ASP A 162 6.17 -1.46 -15.64
CA ASP A 162 7.27 -0.51 -15.61
C ASP A 162 7.55 -0.08 -14.18
N GLN A 163 8.84 -0.03 -13.82
CA GLN A 163 9.27 0.55 -12.56
C GLN A 163 8.93 2.04 -12.53
N PRO A 164 8.15 2.52 -11.54
CA PRO A 164 7.88 3.93 -11.41
C PRO A 164 9.17 4.67 -11.04
N ARG A 165 9.29 5.92 -11.49
CA ARG A 165 10.41 6.77 -11.07
C ARG A 165 10.43 6.85 -9.54
N THR A 166 11.60 6.55 -8.96
CA THR A 166 11.83 6.67 -7.52
C THR A 166 11.51 8.09 -7.08
N ARG A 167 10.68 8.23 -6.04
CA ARG A 167 10.36 9.54 -5.48
C ARG A 167 11.54 10.05 -4.67
N CYS A 168 12.04 11.23 -5.03
CA CYS A 168 13.09 11.91 -4.28
C CYS A 168 12.60 12.50 -2.95
N ILE A 169 11.28 12.72 -2.80
CA ILE A 169 10.68 13.25 -1.57
C ILE A 169 9.94 12.12 -0.87
N ARG A 170 10.38 11.80 0.35
CA ARG A 170 9.71 10.87 1.27
C ARG A 170 9.07 11.64 2.40
N ARG A 171 7.89 11.19 2.83
CA ARG A 171 7.11 11.81 3.90
C ARG A 171 6.91 10.79 4.99
N THR A 172 6.88 11.25 6.25
CA THR A 172 6.62 10.40 7.42
C THR A 172 5.26 9.70 7.35
N ILE A 173 4.27 10.26 6.66
CA ILE A 173 2.98 9.60 6.45
C ILE A 173 3.10 8.34 5.56
N ASP A 174 3.99 8.39 4.56
CA ASP A 174 4.27 7.28 3.65
C ASP A 174 5.24 6.28 4.30
N TRP A 175 6.25 6.77 5.01
CA TRP A 175 7.30 5.98 5.65
C TRP A 175 7.49 6.44 7.11
N PRO A 176 6.70 5.92 8.06
CA PRO A 176 6.75 6.30 9.47
C PRO A 176 8.10 6.03 10.12
N GLU A 177 8.87 5.06 9.61
CA GLU A 177 10.19 4.73 10.12
C GLU A 177 11.22 5.87 9.98
N ILE A 178 10.93 6.90 9.17
CA ILE A 178 11.76 8.12 9.10
C ILE A 178 11.93 8.72 10.49
N VAL A 179 10.90 8.66 11.34
CA VAL A 179 10.97 9.16 12.72
C VAL A 179 11.97 8.35 13.56
N GLU A 180 11.96 7.02 13.42
CA GLU A 180 12.92 6.15 14.12
C GLU A 180 14.35 6.34 13.58
N TYR A 181 14.49 6.60 12.27
CA TYR A 181 15.78 6.93 11.66
C TYR A 181 16.32 8.29 12.14
N GLU A 182 15.47 9.30 12.27
CA GLU A 182 15.85 10.60 12.83
C GLU A 182 16.29 10.46 14.30
N ALA A 183 15.59 9.64 15.09
CA ALA A 183 16.00 9.31 16.44
C ALA A 183 17.36 8.60 16.48
N LEU A 184 17.58 7.61 15.61
CA LEU A 184 18.89 6.95 15.47
C LEU A 184 20.00 7.95 15.12
N ARG A 185 19.75 8.86 14.18
CA ARG A 185 20.72 9.88 13.79
C ARG A 185 21.04 10.83 14.94
N GLU A 186 20.07 11.16 15.78
CA GLU A 186 20.30 11.97 16.98
C GLU A 186 21.18 11.24 18.00
N GLU A 187 20.95 9.95 18.23
CA GLU A 187 21.81 9.16 19.12
C GLU A 187 23.26 9.08 18.61
N TYR A 188 23.49 9.01 17.30
CA TYR A 188 24.84 9.12 16.73
C TYR A 188 25.49 10.49 17.02
N ARG A 189 24.75 11.60 16.89
CA ARG A 189 25.28 12.94 17.19
C ARG A 189 25.69 13.07 18.65
N LYS A 190 24.87 12.59 19.58
CA LYS A 190 25.20 12.56 21.02
C LYS A 190 26.48 11.79 21.27
N LYS A 191 26.62 10.61 20.65
CA LYS A 191 27.83 9.78 20.75
C LYS A 191 29.08 10.54 20.25
N GLU A 192 28.99 11.21 19.11
CA GLU A 192 30.07 12.01 18.54
C GLU A 192 30.43 13.22 19.41
N ALA A 193 29.44 13.82 20.09
CA ALA A 193 29.62 14.92 21.04
C ALA A 193 30.14 14.47 22.42
N GLY A 194 30.26 13.16 22.68
CA GLY A 194 30.65 12.60 23.97
C GLY A 194 29.55 12.63 25.03
N GLU A 195 28.30 12.82 24.61
CA GLU A 195 27.11 12.77 25.48
C GLU A 195 26.62 11.32 25.65
N PRO A 196 25.86 11.00 26.72
CA PRO A 196 25.18 9.72 26.85
C PRO A 196 24.26 9.46 25.64
N SER A 197 24.49 8.34 24.95
CA SER A 197 23.75 7.95 23.75
C SER A 197 23.34 6.47 23.79
N ASP A 198 22.18 6.14 23.24
CA ASP A 198 21.67 4.78 23.04
C ASP A 198 21.49 4.48 21.54
N VAL A 199 22.60 4.45 20.81
CA VAL A 199 22.62 4.12 19.37
C VAL A 199 22.07 2.72 19.12
N GLU A 200 22.41 1.76 19.96
CA GLU A 200 22.02 0.37 19.80
C GLU A 200 20.50 0.18 19.96
N GLY A 201 19.92 0.77 21.02
CA GLY A 201 18.48 0.73 21.22
C GLY A 201 17.72 1.45 20.10
N ALA A 202 18.21 2.60 19.62
CA ALA A 202 17.60 3.29 18.48
C ALA A 202 17.69 2.48 17.18
N ARG A 203 18.83 1.81 16.94
CA ARG A 203 19.03 0.93 15.78
C ARG A 203 18.08 -0.26 15.82
N LYS A 204 17.88 -0.87 17.00
CA LYS A 204 16.90 -1.95 17.20
C LYS A 204 15.46 -1.50 16.98
N ARG A 205 15.06 -0.32 17.47
CA ARG A 205 13.70 0.22 17.23
C ARG A 205 13.43 0.44 15.74
N LEU A 206 14.39 1.01 15.00
CA LEU A 206 14.28 1.17 13.55
C LEU A 206 14.14 -0.19 12.85
N ALA A 207 15.02 -1.15 13.19
CA ALA A 207 15.00 -2.48 12.59
C ALA A 207 13.70 -3.26 12.81
N GLN A 208 12.96 -3.00 13.89
CA GLN A 208 11.67 -3.65 14.18
C GLN A 208 10.53 -3.19 13.27
N VAL A 209 10.64 -2.00 12.67
CA VAL A 209 9.53 -1.37 11.94
C VAL A 209 9.76 -1.27 10.43
N ILE A 210 11.01 -1.42 9.97
CA ILE A 210 11.34 -1.41 8.55
C ILE A 210 10.96 -2.73 7.86
N THR A 211 10.62 -2.62 6.59
CA THR A 211 10.37 -3.75 5.68
C THR A 211 11.47 -3.83 4.63
N PRO A 212 11.63 -4.98 3.93
CA PRO A 212 12.58 -5.15 2.82
C PRO A 212 12.56 -4.05 1.75
N SER A 213 11.41 -3.43 1.48
CA SER A 213 11.30 -2.33 0.51
C SER A 213 11.65 -0.93 1.07
N SER A 214 12.02 -0.84 2.35
CA SER A 214 12.45 0.41 2.98
C SER A 214 13.87 0.77 2.53
N ILE A 215 14.17 2.06 2.34
CA ILE A 215 15.54 2.51 2.02
C ILE A 215 16.53 2.31 3.15
N TYR A 216 16.03 2.16 4.37
CA TYR A 216 16.88 1.94 5.52
C TYR A 216 17.22 0.46 5.68
N TRP A 217 16.62 -0.43 4.89
CA TRP A 217 16.87 -1.86 4.91
C TRP A 217 18.34 -2.20 4.67
N ASP A 218 18.94 -1.65 3.62
CA ASP A 218 20.36 -1.88 3.27
C ASP A 218 21.34 -1.28 4.30
N GLY A 219 20.83 -0.48 5.25
CA GLY A 219 21.61 0.01 6.39
C GLY A 219 21.89 -1.06 7.45
N PHE A 220 21.37 -2.27 7.29
CA PHE A 220 21.54 -3.41 8.19
C PHE A 220 22.16 -4.59 7.43
N SER A 221 23.09 -5.29 8.06
CA SER A 221 23.59 -6.56 7.55
C SER A 221 22.52 -7.65 7.66
N GLU A 222 22.61 -8.67 6.80
CA GLU A 222 21.72 -9.84 6.86
C GLU A 222 21.75 -10.51 8.25
N SER A 223 22.93 -10.61 8.86
CA SER A 223 23.08 -11.15 10.22
C SER A 223 22.37 -10.32 11.28
N GLU A 224 22.42 -8.99 11.19
CA GLU A 224 21.69 -8.11 12.12
C GLU A 224 20.18 -8.28 11.95
N MET A 225 19.70 -8.35 10.70
CA MET A 225 18.27 -8.55 10.44
C MET A 225 17.80 -9.95 10.85
N LEU A 226 18.64 -10.98 10.76
CA LEU A 226 18.36 -12.32 11.29
C LEU A 226 18.31 -12.33 12.83
N GLU A 227 19.09 -11.50 13.51
CA GLU A 227 18.99 -11.40 14.98
C GLU A 227 17.69 -10.71 15.41
N ILE A 228 17.29 -9.64 14.71
CA ILE A 228 16.16 -8.79 15.09
C ILE A 228 14.83 -9.34 14.57
N GLN A 229 14.82 -9.87 13.34
CA GLN A 229 13.69 -10.50 12.67
C GLN A 229 14.08 -11.94 12.23
N PRO A 230 14.19 -12.88 13.19
CA PRO A 230 14.75 -14.21 12.95
C PRO A 230 13.90 -15.13 12.09
N ASP A 231 12.59 -14.96 12.14
CA ASP A 231 11.67 -15.74 11.32
C ASP A 231 11.56 -15.10 9.94
N GLU A 232 12.19 -15.71 8.94
CA GLU A 232 12.14 -15.29 7.54
C GLU A 232 10.70 -15.18 7.03
N ARG A 233 9.79 -16.03 7.51
CA ARG A 233 8.37 -15.95 7.14
C ARG A 233 7.63 -14.79 7.80
N LYS A 234 8.14 -14.22 8.89
CA LYS A 234 7.55 -13.04 9.54
C LYS A 234 8.29 -11.74 9.20
N ARG A 235 9.41 -11.83 8.50
CA ARG A 235 10.27 -10.69 8.18
C ARG A 235 9.53 -9.62 7.36
N GLY A 236 9.59 -8.38 7.82
CA GLY A 236 8.87 -7.25 7.21
C GLY A 236 7.36 -7.31 7.35
N ARG A 237 6.82 -8.29 8.09
CA ARG A 237 5.39 -8.51 8.27
C ARG A 237 5.00 -8.24 9.72
N PRO A 238 3.79 -7.73 9.97
CA PRO A 238 3.31 -7.58 11.34
C PRO A 238 3.21 -8.94 12.05
N PRO A 239 3.57 -9.03 13.34
CA PRO A 239 3.58 -10.30 14.07
C PRO A 239 2.18 -10.92 14.19
N TYR A 240 1.14 -10.10 14.36
CA TYR A 240 -0.26 -10.53 14.53
C TYR A 240 -0.89 -11.15 13.27
N PHE A 241 -0.20 -11.21 12.13
CA PHE A 241 -0.66 -12.05 11.01
C PHE A 241 -0.45 -13.54 11.26
N PHE A 242 0.41 -13.89 12.22
CA PHE A 242 0.85 -15.28 12.44
C PHE A 242 0.53 -15.81 13.83
N ASP A 243 -0.07 -14.98 14.67
CA ASP A 243 -0.45 -15.32 16.04
C ASP A 243 -2.00 -15.45 16.07
N PRO A 244 -2.55 -16.69 16.07
CA PRO A 244 -3.99 -16.94 16.05
C PRO A 244 -4.70 -16.63 17.36
#